data_AF-A0A7J9T0R2-F1
#
_entry.id   AF-A0A7J9T0R2-F1
#
_cell.length_a   1.000
_cell.length_b   1.000
_cell.length_c   1.000
_cell.angle_alpha   90.00
_cell.angle_beta   90.00
_cell.angle_gamma   90.00
#
_symmetry.space_group_name_H-M   'P 1'
#
loop_
_entity.id
_entity.type
_entity.pdbx_description
1 polymer ?
#
loop_
_entity_poly.entity_id
_entity_poly.type
_entity_poly.pdbx_seq_one_letter_code
_entity_poly.pdbx_strand_id
1 'polypeptide(L)'
;SAKTGLVYVVAGVPKNFIQQTEVIASLMGGDVGGHDYAIQYTTDAPHWGGLSGCTFDEAVSWGKVAGSARKVQVFVDATIALPIVAHALRERMEGVVRHGPVFDWGEDGLKVRYG
;
A
#
# COMPACT_ATOMS: atom_id res chain seq x y z
N SER A 1 -4.38 -14.48 -11.06
CA SER A 1 -4.36 -13.73 -9.79
C SER A 1 -4.31 -12.23 -10.10
N ALA A 2 -5.11 -11.41 -9.42
CA ALA A 2 -5.02 -9.95 -9.55
C ALA A 2 -3.78 -9.47 -8.79
N LYS A 3 -2.90 -8.69 -9.44
CA LYS A 3 -1.70 -8.18 -8.77
C LYS A 3 -2.09 -7.17 -7.70
N THR A 4 -1.46 -7.25 -6.53
CA THR A 4 -1.73 -6.34 -5.41
C THR A 4 -0.52 -5.48 -5.11
N GLY A 5 -0.75 -4.28 -4.58
CA GLY A 5 0.32 -3.33 -4.27
C GLY A 5 0.04 -2.57 -2.98
N LEU A 6 1.12 -2.26 -2.25
CA LEU A 6 1.12 -1.51 -1.01
C LEU A 6 1.80 -0.16 -1.19
N VAL A 7 1.20 0.89 -0.65
CA VAL A 7 1.83 2.21 -0.53
C VAL A 7 1.70 2.67 0.91
N TYR A 8 2.82 2.67 1.63
CA TYR A 8 2.92 3.15 3.01
C TYR A 8 3.30 4.63 3.00
N VAL A 9 2.38 5.47 3.49
CA VAL A 9 2.60 6.90 3.69
C VAL A 9 2.77 7.11 5.19
N VAL A 10 4.02 7.35 5.62
CA VAL A 10 4.39 7.32 7.04
C VAL A 10 4.14 5.91 7.63
N ALA A 11 4.44 5.73 8.91
CA ALA A 11 4.29 4.46 9.57
C ALA A 11 3.73 4.61 11.00
N GLY A 12 3.50 3.49 11.69
CA GLY A 12 2.82 3.42 12.98
C GLY A 12 1.68 2.41 12.95
N VAL A 13 0.59 2.69 13.69
CA VAL A 13 -0.59 1.82 13.77
C VAL A 13 -1.18 1.48 12.39
N PRO A 14 -1.34 2.42 11.44
CA PRO A 14 -1.89 2.11 10.12
C PRO A 14 -1.05 1.10 9.33
N LYS A 15 0.28 1.16 9.44
CA LYS A 15 1.19 0.20 8.78
C LYS A 15 1.02 -1.20 9.37
N ASN A 16 0.94 -1.32 10.70
CA ASN A 16 0.76 -2.61 11.36
C ASN A 16 -0.62 -3.22 11.05
N PHE A 17 -1.67 -2.39 10.99
CA PHE A 17 -3.02 -2.86 10.66
C PHE A 17 -3.09 -3.51 9.28
N ILE A 18 -2.56 -2.84 8.24
CA ILE A 18 -2.52 -3.40 6.87
C ILE A 18 -1.69 -4.68 6.81
N GLN A 19 -0.61 -4.75 7.58
CA GLN A 19 0.25 -5.94 7.63
C GLN A 19 -0.41 -7.14 8.33
N GLN A 20 -1.33 -6.92 9.26
CA GLN A 20 -2.05 -8.01 9.93
C GLN A 20 -3.11 -8.64 9.03
N THR A 21 -3.68 -7.88 8.08
CA THR A 21 -4.68 -8.41 7.13
C THR A 21 -4.15 -9.61 6.33
N GLU A 22 -2.87 -9.59 5.96
CA GLU A 22 -2.26 -10.65 5.16
C GLU A 22 -1.93 -11.90 5.98
N VAL A 23 -1.48 -11.72 7.24
CA VAL A 23 -1.27 -12.82 8.19
C VAL A 23 -2.60 -13.49 8.55
N ILE A 24 -3.67 -12.71 8.72
CA ILE A 24 -5.01 -13.25 8.97
C ILE A 24 -5.51 -14.02 7.75
N ALA A 25 -5.31 -13.50 6.53
CA ALA A 25 -5.70 -14.17 5.30
C ALA A 25 -4.97 -15.52 5.11
N SER A 26 -3.68 -15.60 5.46
CA SER A 26 -2.92 -16.86 5.40
C SER A 26 -3.39 -17.87 6.46
N LEU A 27 -3.71 -17.41 7.68
CA LEU A 27 -4.30 -18.25 8.74
C LEU A 27 -5.70 -18.78 8.37
N MET A 28 -6.47 -18.02 7.57
CA MET A 28 -7.79 -18.42 7.07
C MET A 28 -7.73 -19.35 5.85
N GLY A 29 -6.54 -19.84 5.47
CA GLY A 29 -6.36 -20.76 4.33
C GLY A 29 -6.36 -20.08 2.96
N GLY A 30 -6.30 -18.75 2.91
CA GLY A 30 -6.05 -18.02 1.68
C GLY A 30 -4.58 -18.09 1.32
N ASP A 31 -4.25 -18.65 0.16
CA ASP A 31 -2.88 -18.63 -0.38
C ASP A 31 -2.56 -17.21 -0.91
N VAL A 32 -2.26 -16.29 0.01
CA VAL A 32 -1.82 -14.93 -0.30
C VAL A 32 -0.30 -14.93 -0.34
N GLY A 33 0.25 -15.16 -1.54
CA GLY A 33 1.70 -15.25 -1.80
C GLY A 33 2.49 -13.94 -1.64
N GLY A 34 2.04 -13.02 -0.78
CA GLY A 34 2.66 -11.70 -0.63
C GLY A 34 2.13 -10.69 -1.65
N HIS A 35 2.15 -9.40 -1.30
CA HIS A 35 1.94 -8.32 -2.26
C HIS A 35 3.06 -8.26 -3.34
N ASP A 36 2.70 -7.95 -4.61
CA ASP A 36 3.62 -7.89 -5.76
C ASP A 36 4.45 -6.59 -5.81
N TYR A 37 3.93 -5.51 -5.21
CA TYR A 37 4.55 -4.18 -5.20
C TYR A 37 4.47 -3.57 -3.80
N ALA A 38 5.55 -2.90 -3.37
CA ALA A 38 5.56 -2.21 -2.08
C ALA A 38 6.36 -0.90 -2.14
N ILE A 39 5.76 0.21 -1.73
CA ILE A 39 6.39 1.53 -1.67
C ILE A 39 6.26 2.05 -0.24
N GLN A 40 7.33 2.60 0.32
CA GLN A 40 7.30 3.23 1.64
C GLN A 40 7.96 4.60 1.63
N TYR A 41 7.24 5.58 2.16
CA TYR A 41 7.76 6.88 2.53
C TYR A 41 7.78 6.96 4.06
N THR A 42 8.96 7.11 4.65
CA THR A 42 9.10 7.19 6.10
C THR A 42 10.20 8.18 6.47
N THR A 43 10.07 8.86 7.60
CA THR A 43 11.16 9.63 8.22
C THR A 43 11.89 8.81 9.28
N ASP A 44 11.34 7.65 9.66
CA ASP A 44 11.90 6.81 10.70
C ASP A 44 13.08 6.01 10.17
N ALA A 45 14.16 5.99 10.96
CA ALA A 45 15.39 5.34 10.59
C ALA A 45 15.41 3.89 11.07
N PRO A 46 15.91 2.93 10.26
CA PRO A 46 15.81 1.51 10.57
C PRO A 46 16.59 1.10 11.82
N HIS A 47 17.62 1.85 12.21
CA HIS A 47 18.47 1.53 13.36
C HIS A 47 17.76 1.69 14.72
N TRP A 48 16.65 2.41 14.78
CA TRP A 48 15.86 2.54 16.00
C TRP A 48 15.00 1.30 16.30
N GLY A 49 14.89 0.36 15.36
CA GLY A 49 14.08 -0.86 15.53
C GLY A 49 12.59 -0.58 15.73
N GLY A 50 12.13 0.63 15.40
CA GLY A 50 10.73 1.00 15.48
C GLY A 50 9.93 0.30 14.38
N LEU A 51 8.69 -0.08 14.70
CA LEU A 51 7.71 -0.57 13.72
C LEU A 51 7.53 0.39 12.53
N SER A 52 7.84 1.66 12.74
CA SER A 52 7.76 2.71 11.74
C SER A 52 8.92 2.74 10.73
N GLY A 53 10.11 2.27 11.15
CA GLY A 53 11.33 2.15 10.35
C GLY A 53 11.58 0.75 9.79
N CYS A 54 10.72 -0.23 10.10
CA CYS A 54 10.78 -1.61 9.59
C CYS A 54 11.07 -1.66 8.08
N THR A 55 12.11 -2.39 7.69
CA THR A 55 12.57 -2.51 6.30
C THR A 55 11.69 -3.48 5.52
N PHE A 56 11.75 -3.42 4.19
CA PHE A 56 11.03 -4.40 3.38
C PHE A 56 11.59 -5.81 3.49
N ASP A 57 12.87 -5.97 3.83
CA ASP A 57 13.46 -7.30 4.03
C ASP A 57 12.88 -7.98 5.28
N GLU A 58 12.60 -7.19 6.33
CA GLU A 58 11.83 -7.67 7.48
C GLU A 58 10.39 -7.99 7.08
N ALA A 59 9.73 -7.16 6.26
CA ALA A 59 8.38 -7.49 5.80
C ALA A 59 8.31 -8.80 4.99
N VAL A 60 9.34 -9.10 4.18
CA VAL A 60 9.47 -10.35 3.43
C VAL A 60 9.69 -11.54 4.35
N SER A 61 10.48 -11.42 5.44
CA SER A 61 10.71 -12.53 6.37
C SER A 61 9.43 -13.01 7.06
N TRP A 62 8.44 -12.12 7.19
CA TRP A 62 7.12 -12.42 7.76
C TRP A 62 6.07 -12.83 6.71
N GLY A 63 6.44 -12.91 5.43
CA GLY A 63 5.51 -13.24 4.34
C GLY A 63 4.52 -12.14 3.98
N LYS A 64 4.76 -10.88 4.41
CA LYS A 64 3.89 -9.71 4.15
C LYS A 64 4.11 -9.07 2.77
N VAL A 65 5.20 -9.45 2.12
CA VAL A 65 5.59 -8.97 0.80
C VAL A 65 6.22 -10.16 0.10
N ALA A 66 5.87 -10.39 -1.16
CA ALA A 66 6.44 -11.51 -1.90
C ALA A 66 7.96 -11.34 -2.01
N GLY A 67 8.73 -12.43 -1.92
CA GLY A 67 10.19 -12.37 -2.08
C GLY A 67 10.61 -11.75 -3.43
N SER A 68 9.83 -11.99 -4.47
CA SER A 68 9.98 -11.45 -5.83
C SER A 68 9.34 -10.07 -6.05
N ALA A 69 8.77 -9.45 -5.00
CA ALA A 69 8.06 -8.17 -5.13
C ALA A 69 9.02 -7.03 -5.53
N ARG A 70 8.51 -6.09 -6.34
CA ARG A 70 9.22 -4.83 -6.59
C ARG A 70 8.97 -3.88 -5.42
N LYS A 71 10.03 -3.57 -4.68
CA LYS A 71 9.94 -2.80 -3.43
C LYS A 71 10.91 -1.63 -3.38
N VAL A 72 10.49 -0.50 -2.82
CA VAL A 72 11.34 0.69 -2.65
C VAL A 72 10.98 1.45 -1.37
N GLN A 73 11.99 1.74 -0.55
CA GLN A 73 11.88 2.52 0.67
C GLN A 73 12.59 3.87 0.47
N VAL A 74 11.89 4.96 0.78
CA VAL A 74 12.38 6.32 0.61
C VAL A 74 12.32 7.03 1.97
N PHE A 75 13.47 7.49 2.44
CA PHE A 75 13.60 8.23 3.69
C PHE A 75 13.29 9.72 3.46
N VAL A 76 12.01 10.08 3.62
CA VAL A 76 11.49 11.41 3.26
C VAL A 76 10.19 11.69 4.01
N ASP A 77 9.94 12.96 4.27
CA ASP A 77 8.66 13.40 4.79
C ASP A 77 7.54 13.25 3.74
N ALA A 78 6.37 12.81 4.17
CA ALA A 78 5.23 12.57 3.27
C ALA A 78 4.77 13.83 2.54
N THR A 79 4.89 15.01 3.17
CA THR A 79 4.51 16.30 2.57
C THR A 79 5.41 16.69 1.41
N ILE A 80 6.63 16.17 1.35
CA ILE A 80 7.56 16.35 0.23
C ILE A 80 7.33 15.29 -0.84
N ALA A 81 7.22 14.02 -0.44
CA ALA A 81 7.16 12.91 -1.37
C ALA A 81 5.85 12.87 -2.17
N LEU A 82 4.70 13.05 -1.50
CA LEU A 82 3.40 12.86 -2.14
C LEU A 82 3.13 13.83 -3.27
N PRO A 83 3.40 15.15 -3.15
CA PRO A 83 3.17 16.08 -4.26
C PRO A 83 4.02 15.75 -5.49
N ILE A 84 5.29 15.36 -5.30
CA ILE A 84 6.20 15.01 -6.41
C ILE A 84 5.69 13.76 -7.14
N VAL A 85 5.35 12.72 -6.37
CA VAL A 85 4.88 11.45 -6.94
C VAL A 85 3.53 11.62 -7.62
N ALA A 86 2.60 12.35 -7.00
CA ALA A 86 1.30 12.64 -7.61
C ALA A 86 1.43 13.43 -8.91
N HIS A 87 2.33 14.41 -8.95
CA HIS A 87 2.59 15.20 -10.16
C HIS A 87 3.18 14.34 -11.28
N ALA A 88 4.22 13.56 -10.99
CA ALA A 88 4.86 12.68 -11.97
C ALA A 88 3.90 11.59 -12.48
N LEU A 89 3.03 11.07 -11.60
CA LEU A 89 1.98 10.12 -11.98
C LEU A 89 0.95 10.77 -12.91
N ARG A 90 0.53 12.00 -12.64
CA ARG A 90 -0.40 12.74 -13.49
C ARG A 90 0.18 12.97 -14.89
N GLU A 91 1.43 13.39 -14.99
CA GLU A 91 2.09 13.60 -16.29
C GLU A 91 2.23 12.30 -17.09
N ARG A 92 2.58 11.19 -16.42
CA ARG A 92 2.77 9.89 -17.10
C ARG A 92 1.49 9.15 -17.42
N MET A 93 0.39 9.48 -16.75
CA MET A 93 -0.93 8.87 -16.95
C MET A 93 -1.90 9.80 -17.68
N GLU A 94 -1.38 10.77 -18.45
CA GLU A 94 -2.21 11.62 -19.30
C GLU A 94 -3.06 10.76 -20.25
N GLY A 95 -4.38 10.95 -20.22
CA GLY A 95 -5.34 10.15 -20.99
C GLY A 95 -5.79 8.83 -20.34
N VAL A 96 -5.27 8.45 -19.17
CA VAL A 96 -5.78 7.28 -18.42
C VAL A 96 -7.03 7.68 -17.65
N VAL A 97 -8.18 7.17 -18.08
CA VAL A 97 -9.45 7.31 -17.34
C VAL A 97 -9.51 6.21 -16.27
N ARG A 98 -9.54 6.62 -15.00
CA ARG A 98 -9.83 5.69 -13.90
C ARG A 98 -11.34 5.46 -13.82
N HIS A 99 -11.75 4.22 -14.03
CA HIS A 99 -13.10 3.76 -13.75
C HIS A 99 -13.21 3.48 -12.23
N GLY A 100 -13.48 4.54 -11.47
CA GLY A 100 -13.69 4.44 -10.02
C GLY A 100 -15.13 4.03 -9.68
N PRO A 101 -15.38 3.54 -8.45
CA PRO A 101 -16.73 3.34 -7.97
C PRO A 101 -17.47 4.69 -7.89
N VAL A 102 -18.65 4.75 -8.49
CA VAL A 102 -19.60 5.86 -8.38
C VAL A 102 -20.56 5.52 -7.24
N PHE A 103 -20.64 6.43 -6.27
CA PHE A 103 -21.49 6.30 -5.09
C PHE A 103 -22.74 7.16 -5.31
N ASP A 104 -23.87 6.54 -5.63
CA ASP A 104 -25.16 7.21 -5.73
C ASP A 104 -25.93 7.06 -4.42
N TRP A 105 -26.16 8.17 -3.72
CA TRP A 105 -26.95 8.19 -2.50
C TRP A 105 -28.39 8.58 -2.81
N GLY A 106 -29.35 7.68 -2.54
CA GLY A 106 -30.78 7.91 -2.73
C GLY A 106 -31.59 7.63 -1.46
N GLU A 107 -32.92 7.80 -1.54
CA GLU A 107 -33.84 7.50 -0.44
C GLU A 107 -33.81 6.01 -0.02
N ASP A 108 -33.50 5.12 -0.97
CA ASP A 108 -33.32 3.68 -0.74
C ASP A 108 -31.93 3.30 -0.15
N GLY A 109 -31.06 4.30 0.11
CA GLY A 109 -29.69 4.10 0.58
C GLY A 109 -28.60 4.23 -0.50
N LEU A 110 -27.40 3.74 -0.18
CA LEU A 110 -26.20 3.85 -1.03
C LEU A 110 -26.18 2.78 -2.13
N LYS A 111 -26.11 3.21 -3.39
CA LYS A 111 -25.88 2.34 -4.56
C LYS A 111 -24.46 2.59 -5.07
N VAL A 112 -23.65 1.52 -5.16
CA VAL A 112 -22.28 1.59 -5.68
C VAL A 112 -22.25 1.01 -7.10
N ARG A 113 -21.89 1.82 -8.09
CA ARG A 113 -21.72 1.40 -9.49
C ARG A 113 -20.23 1.39 -9.84
N TYR A 114 -19.73 0.31 -10.42
CA TYR A 114 -18.38 0.27 -10.98
C TYR A 114 -18.48 0.57 -12.47
N GLY A 115 -17.84 1.65 -12.91
CA GLY A 115 -17.80 2.06 -14.33
C GLY A 115 -16.76 1.31 -15.14
#